data_AF-A0A973LW76-F1
#
_entry.id   AF-A0A973LW76-F1
#
_cell.length_a   1.000
_cell.length_b   1.000
_cell.length_c   1.000
_cell.angle_alpha   90.00
_cell.angle_beta   90.00
_cell.angle_gamma   90.00
#
_symmetry.space_group_name_H-M   'P 1'
#
loop_
_entity.id
_entity.type
_entity.pdbx_description
1 polymer ?
#
loop_
_entity_poly.entity_id
_entity_poly.type
_entity_poly.pdbx_seq_one_letter_code
_entity_poly.pdbx_strand_id
1 'polypeptide(L)'
;MRAPHEPGTLTTATILFTDVVSSTAMRIRLGEERANVVFRRLYQLLHSVVTASGSTFTKSLGDGLMAVFDSATAGLDAVIAVEQAVAAENERALEKISIRAALAAGDVCWSDDDVSGLPTVEAARLVAVAEGGQVLCTDLVRRLAQGRSRHEFKDLGRLPGKGLREPMHTYELHWQSADNRHAGALAPWLDNGHVLPFVGRDEELRALDEELRAAEFGSGLVILQGDPGVGKTRLASVVARRALKRQFTVLAGRCTDPARQAYEPIAGAVERLARTSPALLLRAGVDQRCGQLVRLAPSLAAPPLSLAVPPATEPVSERYHLMAAARTLIERLATVRPVLLVIDDLQWATLESLQMLHSLMWDADSLPLLILATSRPVPVESAMPELHKLTADGRVVQVSSFGLDEVSRALSEVRSDGDPELLYRITGGNAFLVSEVARELAAGADLDALTVPDSVTRMVRARLAQLHPDARDLVSLLAVGERMDSAALRLGLGLDEARFVAAVEEAMGAGLVTMSDGGQCQFCHELTRTALYATLSAPRAGLLHGRVADALCRADPQAMESRPYVVATHLLAAAEHGRDPGRVAEAAEAG
;
A
#
# COMPACT_ATOMS: atom_id res chain seq x y z
N MET A 1 -14.68 2.34 -42.69
CA MET A 1 -14.74 3.05 -41.38
C MET A 1 -14.67 4.50 -41.80
N ARG A 2 -15.75 5.29 -41.66
CA ARG A 2 -15.79 6.62 -42.30
C ARG A 2 -14.70 7.51 -41.72
N ALA A 3 -13.93 8.17 -42.58
CA ALA A 3 -12.95 9.15 -42.17
C ALA A 3 -13.60 10.26 -41.32
N PRO A 4 -12.92 10.75 -40.26
CA PRO A 4 -13.42 11.82 -39.39
C PRO A 4 -13.52 13.19 -40.08
N HIS A 5 -12.89 13.37 -41.24
CA HIS A 5 -12.89 14.62 -42.00
C HIS A 5 -13.35 14.39 -43.44
N GLU A 6 -13.85 15.44 -44.09
CA GLU A 6 -14.25 15.38 -45.50
C GLU A 6 -13.04 15.02 -46.40
N PRO A 7 -13.24 14.21 -47.45
CA PRO A 7 -12.19 13.89 -48.41
C PRO A 7 -11.55 15.15 -49.00
N GLY A 8 -10.21 15.18 -49.03
CA GLY A 8 -9.42 16.32 -49.48
C GLY A 8 -9.07 17.34 -48.38
N THR A 9 -9.56 17.17 -47.16
CA THR A 9 -9.19 18.04 -46.02
C THR A 9 -7.74 17.78 -45.62
N LEU A 10 -6.97 18.87 -45.41
CA LEU A 10 -5.63 18.83 -44.85
C LEU A 10 -5.69 19.14 -43.34
N THR A 11 -5.17 18.24 -42.51
CA THR A 11 -5.10 18.43 -41.05
C THR A 11 -3.74 18.01 -40.52
N THR A 12 -3.27 18.63 -39.45
CA THR A 12 -2.10 18.13 -38.72
C THR A 12 -2.51 16.99 -37.78
N ALA A 13 -1.86 15.84 -37.89
CA ALA A 13 -2.15 14.67 -37.06
C ALA A 13 -0.86 13.95 -36.63
N THR A 14 -0.99 13.08 -35.62
CA THR A 14 0.05 12.12 -35.22
C THR A 14 -0.39 10.72 -35.63
N ILE A 15 0.48 10.04 -36.38
CA ILE A 15 0.26 8.70 -36.90
C ILE A 15 1.08 7.71 -36.09
N LEU A 16 0.42 6.69 -35.53
CA LEU A 16 1.02 5.55 -34.86
C LEU A 16 0.93 4.33 -35.78
N PHE A 17 2.06 3.68 -36.00
CA PHE A 17 2.15 2.35 -36.59
C PHE A 17 2.62 1.35 -35.54
N THR A 18 2.01 0.19 -35.50
CA THR A 18 2.51 -0.98 -34.78
C THR A 18 2.63 -2.15 -35.73
N ASP A 19 3.61 -3.01 -35.47
CA ASP A 19 3.87 -4.24 -36.22
C ASP A 19 4.31 -5.35 -35.27
N VAL A 20 4.03 -6.61 -35.62
CA VAL A 20 4.42 -7.76 -34.80
C VAL A 20 5.76 -8.31 -35.25
N VAL A 21 6.69 -8.44 -34.31
CA VAL A 21 8.02 -8.98 -34.58
C VAL A 21 7.91 -10.45 -34.96
N SER A 22 8.54 -10.81 -36.07
CA SER A 22 8.63 -12.20 -36.55
C SER A 22 7.27 -12.89 -36.79
N SER A 23 6.25 -12.13 -37.21
CA SER A 23 4.90 -12.65 -37.49
C SER A 23 4.89 -13.84 -38.46
N THR A 24 5.71 -13.80 -39.53
CA THR A 24 5.87 -14.89 -40.50
C THR A 24 6.45 -16.16 -39.87
N ALA A 25 7.46 -16.03 -38.99
CA ALA A 25 8.05 -17.18 -38.30
C ALA A 25 7.04 -17.83 -37.33
N MET A 26 6.23 -17.01 -36.66
CA MET A 26 5.15 -17.48 -35.80
C MET A 26 4.07 -18.25 -36.59
N ARG A 27 3.69 -17.77 -37.78
CA ARG A 27 2.77 -18.48 -38.70
C ARG A 27 3.31 -19.85 -39.11
N ILE A 28 4.58 -19.92 -39.51
CA ILE A 28 5.23 -21.18 -39.92
C ILE A 28 5.23 -22.19 -38.76
N ARG A 29 5.53 -21.75 -37.54
CA ARG A 29 5.64 -22.64 -36.37
C ARG A 29 4.29 -23.10 -35.81
N LEU A 30 3.30 -22.22 -35.73
CA LEU A 30 2.00 -22.51 -35.11
C LEU A 30 0.96 -23.06 -36.09
N GLY A 31 1.18 -22.88 -37.39
CA GLY A 31 0.17 -23.07 -38.43
C GLY A 31 -0.79 -21.88 -38.55
N GLU A 32 -1.38 -21.74 -39.73
CA GLU A 32 -2.20 -20.59 -40.16
C GLU A 32 -3.36 -20.29 -39.18
N GLU A 33 -4.12 -21.31 -38.79
CA GLU A 33 -5.32 -21.15 -37.96
C GLU A 33 -4.99 -20.67 -36.54
N ARG A 34 -4.00 -21.30 -35.89
CA ARG A 34 -3.59 -20.94 -34.52
C ARG A 34 -2.95 -19.57 -34.47
N ALA A 35 -2.10 -19.24 -35.45
CA ALA A 35 -1.51 -17.91 -35.56
C ALA A 35 -2.59 -16.83 -35.77
N ASN A 36 -3.60 -17.09 -36.59
CA ASN A 36 -4.71 -16.16 -36.79
C ASN A 36 -5.51 -15.89 -35.50
N VAL A 37 -5.69 -16.88 -34.62
CA VAL A 37 -6.33 -16.67 -33.30
C VAL A 37 -5.50 -15.72 -32.44
N VAL A 38 -4.18 -15.93 -32.39
CA VAL A 38 -3.25 -15.09 -31.62
C VAL A 38 -3.24 -13.65 -32.14
N PHE A 39 -3.06 -13.45 -33.45
CA PHE A 39 -3.05 -12.10 -34.04
C PHE A 39 -4.39 -11.39 -33.92
N ARG A 40 -5.51 -12.11 -34.03
CA ARG A 40 -6.84 -11.51 -33.83
C ARG A 40 -7.00 -10.98 -32.41
N ARG A 41 -6.58 -11.76 -31.40
CA ARG A 41 -6.64 -11.34 -30.00
C ARG A 41 -5.72 -10.14 -29.73
N LEU A 42 -4.51 -10.18 -30.27
CA LEU A 42 -3.58 -9.05 -30.18
C LEU A 42 -4.17 -7.81 -30.86
N TYR A 43 -4.70 -7.93 -32.07
CA TYR A 43 -5.32 -6.82 -32.79
C TYR A 43 -6.48 -6.21 -32.00
N GLN A 44 -7.35 -7.04 -31.40
CA GLN A 44 -8.43 -6.55 -30.54
C GLN A 44 -7.90 -5.78 -29.33
N LEU A 45 -6.82 -6.26 -28.70
CA LEU A 45 -6.16 -5.55 -27.60
C LEU A 45 -5.62 -4.20 -28.08
N LEU A 46 -4.79 -4.18 -29.13
CA LEU A 46 -4.21 -2.95 -29.69
C LEU A 46 -5.30 -1.96 -30.05
N HIS A 47 -6.32 -2.41 -30.79
CA HIS A 47 -7.45 -1.59 -31.21
C HIS A 47 -8.19 -0.99 -30.00
N SER A 48 -8.52 -1.81 -28.99
CA SER A 48 -9.22 -1.33 -27.78
C SER A 48 -8.41 -0.25 -27.05
N VAL A 49 -7.09 -0.43 -26.93
CA VAL A 49 -6.21 0.49 -26.21
C VAL A 49 -6.09 1.81 -26.97
N VAL A 50 -5.85 1.79 -28.30
CA VAL A 50 -5.69 3.03 -29.06
C VAL A 50 -7.01 3.82 -29.15
N THR A 51 -8.15 3.12 -29.27
CA THR A 51 -9.47 3.75 -29.31
C THR A 51 -9.78 4.41 -27.98
N ALA A 52 -9.52 3.73 -26.86
CA ALA A 52 -9.74 4.28 -25.53
C ALA A 52 -8.77 5.42 -25.19
N SER A 53 -7.62 5.47 -25.86
CA SER A 53 -6.64 6.57 -25.81
C SER A 53 -6.97 7.75 -26.75
N GLY A 54 -8.14 7.73 -27.40
CA GLY A 54 -8.65 8.84 -28.21
C GLY A 54 -8.18 8.85 -29.66
N SER A 55 -7.89 7.69 -30.27
CA SER A 55 -7.62 7.63 -31.71
C SER A 55 -8.84 8.07 -32.52
N THR A 56 -8.66 8.96 -33.49
CA THR A 56 -9.72 9.44 -34.40
C THR A 56 -9.94 8.52 -35.60
N PHE A 57 -8.93 7.71 -35.94
CA PHE A 57 -9.01 6.72 -37.01
C PHE A 57 -8.12 5.52 -36.70
N THR A 58 -8.58 4.31 -37.04
CA THR A 58 -7.81 3.07 -36.90
C THR A 58 -7.93 2.21 -38.17
N LYS A 59 -6.85 1.51 -38.54
CA LYS A 59 -6.80 0.63 -39.71
C LYS A 59 -5.94 -0.59 -39.41
N SER A 60 -6.42 -1.78 -39.78
CA SER A 60 -5.64 -3.01 -39.67
C SER A 60 -4.59 -3.08 -40.79
N LEU A 61 -3.38 -3.50 -40.42
CA LEU A 61 -2.29 -3.77 -41.36
C LEU A 61 -2.05 -5.29 -41.53
N GLY A 62 -2.96 -6.14 -41.05
CA GLY A 62 -2.81 -7.58 -41.00
C GLY A 62 -2.33 -8.05 -39.63
N ASP A 63 -1.02 -8.03 -39.41
CA ASP A 63 -0.36 -8.31 -38.13
C ASP A 63 -0.11 -7.04 -37.29
N GLY A 64 -0.19 -5.86 -37.92
CA GLY A 64 -0.06 -4.57 -37.26
C GLY A 64 -1.35 -3.74 -37.17
N LEU A 65 -1.23 -2.55 -36.59
CA LEU A 65 -2.28 -1.55 -36.48
C LEU A 65 -1.73 -0.17 -36.87
N MET A 66 -2.54 0.59 -37.61
CA MET A 66 -2.34 2.01 -37.81
C MET A 66 -3.42 2.77 -37.03
N ALA A 67 -3.03 3.82 -36.30
CA ALA A 67 -3.94 4.70 -35.57
C ALA A 67 -3.55 6.17 -35.76
N VAL A 68 -4.55 7.05 -35.75
CA VAL A 68 -4.39 8.51 -35.93
C VAL A 68 -4.87 9.22 -34.68
N PHE A 69 -4.12 10.23 -34.24
CA PHE A 69 -4.41 11.05 -33.07
C PHE A 69 -4.27 12.53 -33.42
N ASP A 70 -5.14 13.36 -32.84
CA ASP A 70 -5.07 14.82 -33.01
C ASP A 70 -3.94 15.46 -32.19
N SER A 71 -3.29 14.69 -31.33
CA SER A 71 -2.19 15.14 -30.47
C SER A 71 -1.05 14.12 -30.39
N ALA A 72 0.18 14.61 -30.49
CA ALA A 72 1.39 13.81 -30.27
C ALA A 72 1.42 13.18 -28.88
N THR A 73 0.92 13.91 -27.88
CA THR A 73 0.84 13.48 -26.49
C THR A 73 -0.13 12.31 -26.30
N ALA A 74 -1.27 12.32 -27.01
CA ALA A 74 -2.23 11.21 -26.99
C ALA A 74 -1.67 9.96 -27.68
N GLY A 75 -0.99 10.14 -28.82
CA GLY A 75 -0.31 9.03 -29.51
C GLY A 75 0.78 8.36 -28.67
N LEU A 76 1.60 9.17 -27.97
CA LEU A 76 2.65 8.67 -27.07
C LEU A 76 2.07 7.91 -25.86
N ASP A 77 0.98 8.39 -25.26
CA ASP A 77 0.30 7.66 -24.20
C ASP A 77 -0.31 6.34 -24.69
N ALA A 78 -0.93 6.38 -25.87
CA ALA A 78 -1.56 5.22 -26.48
C ALA A 78 -0.52 4.11 -26.74
N VAL A 79 0.65 4.46 -27.28
CA VAL A 79 1.70 3.47 -27.54
C VAL A 79 2.30 2.92 -26.25
N ILE A 80 2.47 3.74 -25.20
CA ILE A 80 2.91 3.28 -23.88
C ILE A 80 1.89 2.29 -23.30
N ALA A 81 0.60 2.63 -23.35
CA ALA A 81 -0.48 1.75 -22.88
C ALA A 81 -0.53 0.45 -23.69
N VAL A 82 -0.27 0.51 -25.00
CA VAL A 82 -0.17 -0.65 -25.89
C VAL A 82 0.98 -1.57 -25.49
N GLU A 83 2.20 -1.04 -25.35
CA GLU A 83 3.38 -1.82 -24.94
C GLU A 83 3.19 -2.45 -23.56
N GLN A 84 2.63 -1.71 -22.61
CA GLN A 84 2.25 -2.21 -21.28
C GLN A 84 1.24 -3.35 -21.36
N ALA A 85 0.20 -3.21 -22.20
CA ALA A 85 -0.81 -4.24 -22.37
C ALA A 85 -0.24 -5.51 -23.00
N VAL A 86 0.65 -5.39 -23.98
CA VAL A 86 1.36 -6.52 -24.60
C VAL A 86 2.31 -7.19 -23.61
N ALA A 87 3.08 -6.42 -22.84
CA ALA A 87 3.95 -6.95 -21.79
C ALA A 87 3.16 -7.75 -20.75
N ALA A 88 2.00 -7.25 -20.32
CA ALA A 88 1.12 -7.95 -19.38
C ALA A 88 0.53 -9.26 -19.95
N GLU A 89 0.22 -9.33 -21.25
CA GLU A 89 -0.18 -10.60 -21.88
C GLU A 89 0.99 -11.59 -21.97
N ASN A 90 2.20 -11.12 -22.23
CA ASN A 90 3.40 -11.96 -22.32
C ASN A 90 3.81 -12.63 -21.01
N GLU A 91 3.41 -12.09 -19.85
CA GLU A 91 3.64 -12.75 -18.56
C GLU A 91 2.88 -14.08 -18.47
N ARG A 92 1.79 -14.23 -19.22
CA ARG A 92 0.85 -15.37 -19.14
C ARG A 92 0.86 -16.23 -20.40
N ALA A 93 1.47 -15.74 -21.48
CA ALA A 93 1.52 -16.44 -22.74
C ALA A 93 2.65 -17.48 -22.74
N LEU A 94 2.34 -18.71 -23.17
CA LEU A 94 3.36 -19.71 -23.53
C LEU A 94 4.28 -19.19 -24.64
N GLU A 95 3.74 -18.31 -25.49
CA GLU A 95 4.44 -17.68 -26.60
C GLU A 95 4.44 -16.17 -26.42
N LYS A 96 5.62 -15.61 -26.13
CA LYS A 96 5.77 -14.17 -25.97
C LYS A 96 5.72 -13.49 -27.33
N ILE A 97 4.91 -12.45 -27.45
CA ILE A 97 4.76 -11.62 -28.63
C ILE A 97 5.47 -10.31 -28.37
N SER A 98 6.39 -9.94 -29.24
CA SER A 98 6.96 -8.60 -29.22
C SER A 98 6.33 -7.80 -30.35
N ILE A 99 5.91 -6.58 -30.05
CA ILE A 99 5.53 -5.60 -31.06
C ILE A 99 6.65 -4.57 -31.20
N ARG A 100 6.63 -3.85 -32.31
CA ARG A 100 7.46 -2.67 -32.53
C ARG A 100 6.54 -1.55 -32.98
N ALA A 101 6.82 -0.33 -32.58
CA ALA A 101 5.94 0.79 -32.87
C ALA A 101 6.71 2.03 -33.31
N ALA A 102 6.04 2.88 -34.10
CA ALA A 102 6.59 4.17 -34.47
C ALA A 102 5.54 5.26 -34.60
N LEU A 103 5.95 6.50 -34.28
CA LEU A 103 5.13 7.69 -34.38
C LEU A 103 5.75 8.75 -35.27
N ALA A 104 4.94 9.36 -36.11
CA ALA A 104 5.31 10.56 -36.86
C ALA A 104 4.14 11.55 -36.83
N ALA A 105 4.46 12.85 -36.83
CA ALA A 105 3.47 13.92 -36.83
C ALA A 105 3.69 14.84 -38.03
N GLY A 106 2.62 15.46 -38.51
CA GLY A 106 2.65 16.43 -39.60
C GLY A 106 1.31 16.50 -40.32
N ASP A 107 1.31 17.12 -41.49
CA ASP A 107 0.08 17.29 -42.27
C ASP A 107 -0.28 16.02 -43.04
N VAL A 108 -1.56 15.67 -42.94
CA VAL A 108 -2.17 14.53 -43.60
C VAL A 108 -3.40 14.96 -44.39
N CYS A 109 -3.64 14.27 -45.50
CA CYS A 109 -4.78 14.44 -46.38
C CYS A 109 -5.73 13.24 -46.20
N TRP A 110 -7.00 13.56 -45.95
CA TRP A 110 -8.05 12.57 -45.76
C TRP A 110 -8.68 12.14 -47.09
N SER A 111 -9.03 10.87 -47.19
CA SER A 111 -9.85 10.29 -48.25
C SER A 111 -11.04 9.54 -47.62
N ASP A 112 -11.97 9.03 -48.43
CA ASP A 112 -13.23 8.43 -47.92
C ASP A 112 -13.01 7.36 -46.83
N ASP A 113 -11.97 6.53 -46.96
CA ASP A 113 -11.65 5.43 -46.02
C ASP A 113 -10.14 5.33 -45.70
N ASP A 114 -9.34 6.36 -45.99
CA ASP A 114 -7.90 6.32 -45.74
C ASP A 114 -7.30 7.70 -45.42
N VAL A 115 -6.08 7.68 -44.86
CA VAL A 115 -5.30 8.89 -44.59
C VAL A 115 -3.91 8.75 -45.18
N SER A 116 -3.49 9.79 -45.89
CA SER A 116 -2.23 9.83 -46.62
C SER A 116 -1.41 11.05 -46.24
N GLY A 117 -0.10 10.97 -46.35
CA GLY A 117 0.78 12.07 -46.03
C GLY A 117 2.19 11.59 -45.73
N LEU A 118 3.11 12.55 -45.65
CA LEU A 118 4.49 12.26 -45.26
C LEU A 118 4.57 11.56 -43.89
N PRO A 119 3.80 11.94 -42.85
CA PRO A 119 3.83 11.26 -41.56
C PRO A 119 3.49 9.76 -41.64
N THR A 120 2.56 9.36 -42.50
CA THR A 120 2.23 7.94 -42.71
C THR A 120 3.41 7.16 -43.28
N VAL A 121 4.16 7.77 -44.20
CA VAL A 121 5.37 7.17 -44.79
C VAL A 121 6.50 7.10 -43.76
N GLU A 122 6.71 8.17 -43.00
CA GLU A 122 7.73 8.24 -41.95
C GLU A 122 7.49 7.20 -40.86
N ALA A 123 6.28 7.11 -40.31
CA ALA A 123 5.93 6.12 -39.29
C ALA A 123 6.11 4.68 -39.81
N ALA A 124 5.65 4.38 -41.03
CA ALA A 124 5.83 3.07 -41.64
C ALA A 124 7.32 2.69 -41.87
N ARG A 125 8.19 3.69 -42.09
CA ARG A 125 9.64 3.46 -42.25
C ARG A 125 10.34 3.27 -40.91
N LEU A 126 9.96 4.08 -39.91
CA LEU A 126 10.49 3.95 -38.56
C LEU A 126 10.12 2.60 -37.93
N VAL A 127 8.86 2.15 -38.07
CA VAL A 127 8.46 0.85 -37.51
C VAL A 127 9.20 -0.31 -38.19
N ALA A 128 9.55 -0.20 -39.48
CA ALA A 128 10.26 -1.24 -40.20
C ALA A 128 11.72 -1.43 -39.72
N VAL A 129 12.35 -0.37 -39.21
CA VAL A 129 13.71 -0.39 -38.64
C VAL A 129 13.75 -0.56 -37.12
N ALA A 130 12.60 -0.45 -36.45
CA ALA A 130 12.48 -0.66 -35.02
C ALA A 130 12.71 -2.13 -34.64
N GLU A 131 13.40 -2.33 -33.51
CA GLU A 131 13.57 -3.62 -32.86
C GLU A 131 12.33 -4.01 -32.04
N GLY A 132 12.27 -5.26 -31.58
CA GLY A 132 11.16 -5.73 -30.77
C GLY A 132 11.10 -5.07 -29.39
N GLY A 133 9.93 -4.53 -29.03
CA GLY A 133 9.70 -3.73 -27.83
C GLY A 133 10.20 -2.30 -27.95
N GLN A 134 10.66 -1.88 -29.13
CA GLN A 134 11.14 -0.53 -29.37
C GLN A 134 10.02 0.36 -29.92
N VAL A 135 9.93 1.57 -29.36
CA VAL A 135 9.01 2.62 -29.81
C VAL A 135 9.83 3.79 -30.33
N LEU A 136 9.72 4.08 -31.62
CA LEU A 136 10.46 5.16 -32.27
C LEU A 136 9.56 6.36 -32.58
N CYS A 137 10.10 7.58 -32.60
CA CYS A 137 9.36 8.73 -33.08
C CYS A 137 10.24 9.76 -33.79
N THR A 138 9.62 10.58 -34.65
CA THR A 138 10.29 11.73 -35.27
C THR A 138 10.53 12.86 -34.26
N ASP A 139 11.50 13.74 -34.53
CA ASP A 139 11.78 14.92 -33.69
C ASP A 139 10.54 15.81 -33.47
N LEU A 140 9.65 15.90 -34.46
CA LEU A 140 8.44 16.71 -34.35
C LEU A 140 7.49 16.18 -33.28
N VAL A 141 7.28 14.85 -33.20
CA VAL A 141 6.47 14.22 -32.14
C VAL A 141 7.03 14.58 -30.76
N ARG A 142 8.35 14.46 -30.58
CA ARG A 142 9.03 14.82 -29.33
C ARG A 142 8.82 16.29 -28.98
N ARG A 143 9.06 17.22 -29.92
CA ARG A 143 8.89 18.66 -29.70
C ARG A 143 7.46 19.05 -29.37
N LEU A 144 6.47 18.42 -30.01
CA LEU A 144 5.06 18.63 -29.68
C LEU A 144 4.69 18.12 -28.27
N ALA A 145 5.43 17.14 -27.73
CA ALA A 145 5.23 16.60 -26.39
C ALA A 145 6.05 17.29 -25.29
N GLN A 146 7.13 18.01 -25.61
CA GLN A 146 8.08 18.59 -24.66
C GLN A 146 7.48 19.53 -23.59
N GLY A 147 6.33 20.16 -23.87
CA GLY A 147 5.65 21.02 -22.90
C GLY A 147 5.02 20.28 -21.71
N ARG A 148 4.98 18.94 -21.72
CA ARG A 148 4.34 18.09 -20.71
C ARG A 148 5.34 17.03 -20.22
N SER A 149 5.92 17.25 -19.05
CA SER A 149 7.13 16.61 -18.51
C SER A 149 7.01 15.13 -18.09
N ARG A 150 6.44 14.24 -18.91
CA ARG A 150 6.21 12.82 -18.54
C ARG A 150 6.81 11.76 -19.46
N HIS A 151 7.33 12.14 -20.63
CA HIS A 151 7.86 11.20 -21.63
C HIS A 151 9.39 11.32 -21.69
N GLU A 152 10.09 10.21 -21.47
CA GLU A 152 11.54 10.14 -21.58
C GLU A 152 11.95 9.65 -22.97
N PHE A 153 12.92 10.33 -23.59
CA PHE A 153 13.39 10.03 -24.93
C PHE A 153 14.91 9.86 -24.95
N LYS A 154 15.37 8.92 -25.77
CA LYS A 154 16.78 8.74 -26.12
C LYS A 154 16.99 9.12 -27.58
N ASP A 155 17.96 9.99 -27.84
CA ASP A 155 18.33 10.39 -29.19
C ASP A 155 19.09 9.25 -29.90
N LEU A 156 18.59 8.81 -31.05
CA LEU A 156 19.23 7.79 -31.90
C LEU A 156 19.92 8.41 -33.13
N GLY A 157 19.88 9.73 -33.29
CA GLY A 157 20.45 10.44 -34.42
C GLY A 157 19.64 10.28 -35.71
N ARG A 158 20.31 10.39 -36.86
CA ARG A 158 19.68 10.34 -38.17
C ARG A 158 19.69 8.91 -38.74
N LEU A 159 18.52 8.31 -38.88
CA LEU A 159 18.38 6.97 -39.46
C LEU A 159 18.12 7.03 -40.97
N PRO A 160 18.72 6.13 -41.78
CA PRO A 160 18.51 6.09 -43.22
C PRO A 160 17.10 5.58 -43.55
N GLY A 161 16.33 6.39 -44.27
CA GLY A 161 14.99 6.02 -44.75
C GLY A 161 15.01 5.64 -46.22
N LYS A 162 14.77 4.37 -46.55
CA LYS A 162 14.69 3.92 -47.95
C LYS A 162 13.55 4.68 -48.68
N GLY A 163 13.91 5.53 -49.63
CA GLY A 163 12.97 6.33 -50.44
C GLY A 163 12.64 7.72 -49.89
N LEU A 164 13.25 8.15 -48.79
CA LEU A 164 13.15 9.53 -48.30
C LEU A 164 14.35 10.35 -48.81
N ARG A 165 14.14 11.65 -49.08
CA ARG A 165 15.19 12.53 -49.62
C ARG A 165 16.30 12.81 -48.59
N GLU A 166 15.97 12.80 -47.30
CA GLU A 166 16.90 13.07 -46.20
C GLU A 166 16.71 12.05 -45.06
N PRO A 167 17.78 11.67 -44.34
CA PRO A 167 17.68 10.78 -43.20
C PRO A 167 16.98 11.46 -42.01
N MET A 168 16.06 10.74 -41.37
CA MET A 168 15.17 11.27 -40.33
C MET A 168 15.84 11.27 -38.97
N HIS A 169 15.78 12.40 -38.25
CA HIS A 169 16.21 12.46 -36.86
C HIS A 169 15.17 11.72 -35.99
N THR A 170 15.63 10.64 -35.37
CA THR A 170 14.80 9.65 -34.69
C THR A 170 15.12 9.60 -33.21
N TYR A 171 14.09 9.45 -32.40
CA TYR A 171 14.20 9.25 -30.96
C TYR A 171 13.53 7.93 -30.57
N GLU A 172 14.07 7.28 -29.56
CA GLU A 172 13.45 6.15 -28.88
C GLU A 172 12.68 6.65 -27.67
N LEU A 173 11.39 6.29 -27.57
CA LEU A 173 10.57 6.55 -26.39
C LEU A 173 10.82 5.45 -25.35
N HIS A 174 11.27 5.85 -24.16
CA HIS A 174 11.43 4.94 -23.02
C HIS A 174 10.06 4.72 -22.35
N TRP A 175 9.32 3.70 -22.79
CA TRP A 175 8.01 3.35 -22.22
C TRP A 175 8.10 2.56 -20.90
N GLN A 176 9.29 2.02 -20.59
CA GLN A 176 9.60 1.35 -19.32
C GLN A 176 10.24 2.33 -18.32
N SER A 177 9.52 3.38 -17.91
CA SER A 177 10.01 4.25 -16.84
C SER A 177 10.10 3.48 -15.50
N ALA A 178 10.91 3.98 -14.56
CA ALA A 178 11.14 3.40 -13.24
C ALA A 178 9.83 3.16 -12.45
N ASP A 179 8.80 3.98 -12.68
CA ASP A 179 7.46 3.82 -12.07
C ASP A 179 6.72 2.58 -12.57
N ASN A 180 7.03 2.11 -13.78
CA ASN A 180 6.33 1.04 -14.48
C ASN A 180 6.89 -0.36 -14.18
N ARG A 181 8.01 -0.45 -13.42
CA ARG A 181 8.54 -1.71 -12.85
C ARG A 181 7.63 -2.31 -11.78
N HIS A 182 6.54 -1.61 -11.43
CA HIS A 182 5.61 -1.95 -10.36
C HIS A 182 4.33 -2.64 -10.83
N ALA A 183 4.22 -3.05 -12.10
CA ALA A 183 3.13 -3.93 -12.53
C ALA A 183 3.20 -5.23 -11.70
N GLY A 184 2.25 -5.39 -10.76
CA GLY A 184 2.27 -6.48 -9.78
C GLY A 184 3.06 -6.23 -8.49
N ALA A 185 3.60 -5.04 -8.26
CA ALA A 185 4.21 -4.71 -6.96
C ALA A 185 3.14 -4.38 -5.91
N LEU A 186 3.39 -4.80 -4.67
CA LEU A 186 2.53 -4.52 -3.53
C LEU A 186 2.60 -3.06 -3.10
N ALA A 187 1.59 -2.60 -2.37
CA ALA A 187 1.59 -1.25 -1.81
C ALA A 187 2.85 -0.99 -0.99
N PRO A 188 3.53 0.18 -1.12
CA PRO A 188 4.74 0.45 -0.36
C PRO A 188 4.55 0.18 1.13
N TRP A 189 3.46 0.67 1.71
CA TRP A 189 3.13 0.42 3.11
C TRP A 189 2.94 -1.06 3.46
N LEU A 190 2.48 -1.88 2.50
CA LEU A 190 2.30 -3.33 2.65
C LEU A 190 3.62 -4.08 2.41
N ASP A 191 4.54 -3.53 1.63
CA ASP A 191 5.79 -4.17 1.23
C ASP A 191 6.96 -3.20 1.35
N ASN A 192 7.26 -2.85 2.60
CA ASN A 192 8.24 -1.83 2.95
C ASN A 192 9.67 -2.39 3.03
N GLY A 193 10.12 -3.11 2.00
CA GLY A 193 11.53 -3.51 1.83
C GLY A 193 12.12 -4.12 3.10
N HIS A 194 11.40 -5.07 3.69
CA HIS A 194 11.73 -5.55 5.02
C HIS A 194 13.13 -6.17 5.09
N VAL A 195 13.94 -5.67 6.02
CA VAL A 195 15.35 -6.05 6.16
C VAL A 195 15.51 -7.47 6.71
N LEU A 196 14.61 -7.89 7.59
CA LEU A 196 14.67 -9.21 8.21
C LEU A 196 13.80 -10.24 7.46
N PRO A 197 14.28 -11.50 7.35
CA PRO A 197 13.48 -12.64 6.95
C PRO A 197 12.19 -12.74 7.76
N PHE A 198 11.18 -13.37 7.19
CA PHE A 198 9.94 -13.63 7.91
C PHE A 198 10.14 -14.84 8.82
N VAL A 199 9.90 -14.67 10.12
CA VAL A 199 10.15 -15.68 11.16
C VAL A 199 8.85 -16.05 11.86
N GLY A 200 8.70 -17.34 12.14
CA GLY A 200 7.55 -17.88 12.88
C GLY A 200 6.26 -17.84 12.08
N ARG A 201 5.13 -17.90 12.81
CA ARG A 201 3.77 -17.86 12.25
C ARG A 201 3.42 -19.00 11.28
N ASP A 202 4.02 -20.17 11.49
CA ASP A 202 3.82 -21.33 10.62
C ASP A 202 2.36 -21.81 10.61
N GLU A 203 1.66 -21.70 11.73
CA GLU A 203 0.25 -22.09 11.87
C GLU A 203 -0.68 -21.08 11.21
N GLU A 204 -0.50 -19.79 11.49
CA GLU A 204 -1.28 -18.71 10.89
C GLU A 204 -1.08 -18.68 9.37
N LEU A 205 0.15 -18.86 8.89
CA LEU A 205 0.43 -18.95 7.45
C LEU A 205 -0.20 -20.17 6.79
N ARG A 206 -0.24 -21.33 7.48
CA ARG A 206 -0.92 -22.52 6.96
C ARG A 206 -2.43 -22.27 6.82
N ALA A 207 -3.06 -21.69 7.83
CA ALA A 207 -4.47 -21.31 7.79
C ALA A 207 -4.76 -20.30 6.66
N LEU A 208 -3.91 -19.27 6.50
CA LEU A 208 -4.07 -18.26 5.46
C LEU A 208 -3.83 -18.81 4.05
N ASP A 209 -2.94 -19.79 3.89
CA ASP A 209 -2.76 -20.50 2.62
C ASP A 209 -3.97 -21.35 2.24
N GLU A 210 -4.67 -21.94 3.21
CA GLU A 210 -5.93 -22.67 2.97
C GLU A 210 -7.03 -21.72 2.50
N GLU A 211 -7.18 -20.56 3.15
CA GLU A 211 -8.13 -19.51 2.75
C GLU A 211 -7.82 -18.95 1.37
N LEU A 212 -6.54 -18.73 1.05
CA LEU A 212 -6.13 -18.32 -0.30
C LEU A 212 -6.53 -19.36 -1.36
N ARG A 213 -6.38 -20.65 -1.08
CA ARG A 213 -6.79 -21.71 -2.03
C ARG A 213 -8.31 -21.76 -2.18
N ALA A 214 -9.06 -21.66 -1.08
CA ALA A 214 -10.51 -21.66 -1.12
C ALA A 214 -11.06 -20.47 -1.94
N ALA A 215 -10.43 -19.30 -1.80
CA ALA A 215 -10.80 -18.09 -2.52
C ALA A 215 -10.50 -18.10 -4.03
N GLU A 216 -9.83 -19.13 -4.55
CA GLU A 216 -9.69 -19.30 -6.01
C GLU A 216 -11.03 -19.55 -6.71
N PHE A 217 -12.00 -20.14 -5.98
CA PHE A 217 -13.30 -20.53 -6.51
C PHE A 217 -14.49 -20.02 -5.67
N GLY A 218 -14.22 -19.26 -4.61
CA GLY A 218 -15.24 -18.74 -3.72
C GLY A 218 -14.82 -17.43 -3.08
N SER A 219 -15.64 -16.94 -2.15
CA SER A 219 -15.32 -15.75 -1.38
C SER A 219 -14.99 -16.08 0.07
N GLY A 220 -14.20 -15.22 0.71
CA GLY A 220 -13.87 -15.34 2.12
C GLY A 220 -13.50 -14.00 2.74
N LEU A 221 -13.75 -13.87 4.04
CA LEU A 221 -13.27 -12.77 4.87
C LEU A 221 -12.40 -13.35 5.97
N VAL A 222 -11.15 -12.88 6.04
CA VAL A 222 -10.21 -13.21 7.11
C VAL A 222 -9.78 -11.94 7.81
N ILE A 223 -9.84 -11.94 9.14
CA ILE A 223 -9.41 -10.82 9.96
C ILE A 223 -8.23 -11.26 10.82
N LEU A 224 -7.06 -10.68 10.55
CA LEU A 224 -5.88 -10.79 11.40
C LEU A 224 -6.07 -9.86 12.60
N GLN A 225 -6.32 -10.42 13.78
CA GLN A 225 -6.53 -9.66 15.00
C GLN A 225 -5.34 -9.82 15.95
N GLY A 226 -4.93 -8.75 16.62
CA GLY A 226 -3.83 -8.80 17.57
C GLY A 226 -3.33 -7.41 17.97
N ASP A 227 -2.37 -7.38 18.88
CA ASP A 227 -1.89 -6.12 19.48
C ASP A 227 -1.07 -5.26 18.50
N PRO A 228 -0.87 -3.96 18.79
CA PRO A 228 -0.01 -3.10 17.99
C PRO A 228 1.43 -3.63 17.91
N GLY A 229 1.97 -3.76 16.69
CA GLY A 229 3.37 -4.18 16.48
C GLY A 229 3.61 -5.69 16.44
N VAL A 230 2.61 -6.54 16.67
CA VAL A 230 2.76 -8.02 16.61
C VAL A 230 3.02 -8.59 15.21
N GLY A 231 2.99 -7.75 14.16
CA GLY A 231 3.35 -8.15 12.80
C GLY A 231 2.17 -8.48 11.87
N LYS A 232 0.94 -8.09 12.20
CA LYS A 232 -0.26 -8.29 11.34
C LYS A 232 -0.06 -7.83 9.89
N THR A 233 0.39 -6.58 9.70
CA THR A 233 0.66 -6.02 8.37
C THR A 233 1.79 -6.78 7.66
N ARG A 234 2.79 -7.27 8.40
CA ARG A 234 3.87 -8.09 7.82
C ARG A 234 3.35 -9.46 7.39
N LEU A 235 2.49 -10.10 8.17
CA LEU A 235 1.83 -11.34 7.80
C LEU A 235 0.96 -11.15 6.55
N ALA A 236 0.16 -10.07 6.51
CA ALA A 236 -0.62 -9.71 5.33
C ALA A 236 0.25 -9.48 4.08
N SER A 237 1.44 -8.89 4.23
CA SER A 237 2.43 -8.75 3.16
C SER A 237 2.87 -10.09 2.59
N VAL A 238 3.18 -11.06 3.47
CA VAL A 238 3.60 -12.40 3.06
C VAL A 238 2.46 -13.11 2.31
N VAL A 239 1.24 -13.04 2.82
CA VAL A 239 0.04 -13.58 2.14
C VAL A 239 -0.16 -12.91 0.80
N ALA A 240 -0.03 -11.59 0.71
CA ALA A 240 -0.16 -10.86 -0.55
C ALA A 240 0.91 -11.25 -1.58
N ARG A 241 2.16 -11.48 -1.16
CA ARG A 241 3.23 -12.01 -2.03
C ARG A 241 2.92 -13.44 -2.51
N ARG A 242 2.34 -14.29 -1.65
CA ARG A 242 1.90 -15.63 -2.04
C ARG A 242 0.72 -15.60 -3.00
N ALA A 243 -0.22 -14.68 -2.80
CA ALA A 243 -1.35 -14.45 -3.70
C ALA A 243 -0.88 -14.00 -5.09
N LEU A 244 0.09 -13.09 -5.17
CA LEU A 244 0.71 -12.70 -6.45
C LEU A 244 1.36 -13.90 -7.17
N LYS A 245 2.08 -14.77 -6.44
CA LYS A 245 2.65 -16.02 -7.00
C LYS A 245 1.57 -16.99 -7.51
N ARG A 246 0.39 -16.99 -6.87
CA ARG A 246 -0.81 -17.72 -7.31
C ARG A 246 -1.64 -16.97 -8.35
N GLN A 247 -1.10 -15.89 -8.91
CA GLN A 247 -1.75 -15.08 -9.94
C GLN A 247 -3.02 -14.36 -9.48
N PHE A 248 -3.18 -14.00 -8.21
CA PHE A 248 -4.26 -13.13 -7.75
C PHE A 248 -4.06 -11.67 -8.19
N THR A 249 -5.14 -10.91 -8.35
CA THR A 249 -5.10 -9.44 -8.31
C THR A 249 -5.02 -9.01 -6.85
N VAL A 250 -3.95 -8.34 -6.44
CA VAL A 250 -3.87 -7.79 -5.08
C VAL A 250 -4.27 -6.31 -5.10
N LEU A 251 -5.37 -6.01 -4.41
CA LEU A 251 -5.81 -4.67 -4.05
C LEU A 251 -5.42 -4.42 -2.60
N ALA A 252 -4.89 -3.25 -2.29
CA ALA A 252 -4.42 -2.93 -0.94
C ALA A 252 -4.85 -1.52 -0.53
N GLY A 253 -5.67 -1.44 0.51
CA GLY A 253 -6.15 -0.22 1.15
C GLY A 253 -5.75 -0.16 2.62
N ARG A 254 -5.72 1.04 3.20
CA ARG A 254 -5.44 1.23 4.62
C ARG A 254 -6.38 2.28 5.20
N CYS A 255 -6.88 2.03 6.39
CA CYS A 255 -7.63 3.02 7.17
C CYS A 255 -6.64 3.90 7.95
N THR A 256 -6.90 5.20 7.98
CA THR A 256 -6.11 6.16 8.76
C THR A 256 -6.89 6.70 9.96
N ASP A 257 -6.16 7.17 10.98
CA ASP A 257 -6.72 7.80 12.17
C ASP A 257 -6.19 9.24 12.32
N PRO A 258 -7.05 10.27 12.35
CA PRO A 258 -8.48 10.21 12.01
C PRO A 258 -8.67 9.91 10.52
N ALA A 259 -9.79 9.24 10.19
CA ALA A 259 -10.12 8.91 8.81
C ALA A 259 -10.24 10.19 7.96
N ARG A 260 -9.57 10.21 6.80
CA ARG A 260 -9.49 11.40 5.94
C ARG A 260 -10.73 11.62 5.08
N GLN A 261 -11.39 10.53 4.68
CA GLN A 261 -12.58 10.54 3.83
C GLN A 261 -13.35 9.21 3.96
N ALA A 262 -14.62 9.22 3.58
CA ALA A 262 -15.41 7.99 3.44
C ALA A 262 -14.77 7.06 2.39
N TYR A 263 -14.88 5.75 2.62
CA TYR A 263 -14.36 4.70 1.73
C TYR A 263 -12.84 4.73 1.49
N GLU A 264 -12.07 5.40 2.35
CA GLU A 264 -10.60 5.54 2.23
C GLU A 264 -9.85 4.25 1.80
N PRO A 265 -10.08 3.08 2.43
CA PRO A 265 -9.36 1.87 2.03
C PRO A 265 -9.67 1.43 0.60
N ILE A 266 -10.94 1.45 0.17
CA ILE A 266 -11.32 1.08 -1.21
C ILE A 266 -10.79 2.12 -2.19
N ALA A 267 -10.93 3.41 -1.87
CA ALA A 267 -10.44 4.52 -2.69
C ALA A 267 -8.93 4.36 -2.97
N GLY A 268 -8.11 4.19 -1.93
CA GLY A 268 -6.67 4.02 -2.07
C GLY A 268 -6.27 2.78 -2.88
N ALA A 269 -6.99 1.67 -2.69
CA ALA A 269 -6.74 0.42 -3.41
C ALA A 269 -7.03 0.54 -4.92
N VAL A 270 -8.20 1.11 -5.27
CA VAL A 270 -8.62 1.28 -6.67
C VAL A 270 -7.77 2.32 -7.38
N GLU A 271 -7.49 3.45 -6.72
CA GLU A 271 -6.66 4.54 -7.24
C GLU A 271 -5.24 4.05 -7.55
N ARG A 272 -4.65 3.23 -6.66
CA ARG A 272 -3.37 2.57 -6.95
C ARG A 272 -3.46 1.64 -8.15
N LEU A 273 -4.48 0.79 -8.23
CA LEU A 273 -4.62 -0.16 -9.33
C LEU A 273 -4.75 0.57 -10.67
N ALA A 274 -5.53 1.66 -10.72
CA ALA A 274 -5.68 2.50 -11.89
C ALA A 274 -4.34 3.07 -12.38
N ARG A 275 -3.48 3.53 -11.47
CA ARG A 275 -2.14 4.05 -11.83
C ARG A 275 -1.14 2.97 -12.23
N THR A 276 -1.15 1.83 -11.55
CA THR A 276 -0.07 0.82 -11.65
C THR A 276 -0.40 -0.33 -12.61
N SER A 277 -1.67 -0.54 -12.95
CA SER A 277 -2.09 -1.64 -13.83
C SER A 277 -3.34 -1.30 -14.67
N PRO A 278 -3.36 -0.19 -15.44
CA PRO A 278 -4.51 0.17 -16.28
C PRO A 278 -4.84 -0.91 -17.33
N ALA A 279 -3.83 -1.64 -17.83
CA ALA A 279 -4.03 -2.75 -18.76
C ALA A 279 -4.87 -3.90 -18.16
N LEU A 280 -4.75 -4.16 -16.85
CA LEU A 280 -5.57 -5.16 -16.18
C LEU A 280 -7.03 -4.73 -16.14
N LEU A 281 -7.29 -3.46 -15.85
CA LEU A 281 -8.64 -2.88 -15.80
C LEU A 281 -9.30 -2.95 -17.19
N LEU A 282 -8.56 -2.61 -18.26
CA LEU A 282 -9.02 -2.79 -19.64
C LEU A 282 -9.35 -4.25 -19.96
N ARG A 283 -8.44 -5.17 -19.62
CA ARG A 283 -8.66 -6.62 -19.85
C ARG A 283 -9.85 -7.16 -19.07
N ALA A 284 -10.08 -6.66 -17.86
CA ALA A 284 -11.24 -6.99 -17.06
C ALA A 284 -12.55 -6.43 -17.63
N GLY A 285 -12.49 -5.60 -18.68
CA GLY A 285 -13.68 -4.97 -19.27
C GLY A 285 -14.28 -3.93 -18.33
N VAL A 286 -13.43 -3.20 -17.60
CA VAL A 286 -13.86 -2.05 -16.80
C VAL A 286 -14.38 -0.97 -17.75
N ASP A 287 -15.64 -0.63 -17.57
CA ASP A 287 -16.40 0.27 -18.42
C ASP A 287 -17.10 1.35 -17.56
N GLN A 288 -18.00 2.11 -18.18
CA GLN A 288 -18.71 3.21 -17.53
C GLN A 288 -19.60 2.78 -16.35
N ARG A 289 -19.89 1.48 -16.17
CA ARG A 289 -20.57 0.97 -14.95
C ARG A 289 -19.71 1.16 -13.71
N CYS A 290 -18.39 1.23 -13.87
CA CYS A 290 -17.45 1.57 -12.79
C CYS A 290 -17.24 3.09 -12.64
N GLY A 291 -17.91 3.93 -13.44
CA GLY A 291 -17.66 5.37 -13.51
C GLY A 291 -17.86 6.12 -12.19
N GLN A 292 -18.70 5.62 -11.28
CA GLN A 292 -18.84 6.25 -9.95
C GLN A 292 -17.56 6.19 -9.12
N LEU A 293 -16.69 5.20 -9.36
CA LEU A 293 -15.42 5.07 -8.66
C LEU A 293 -14.44 6.18 -9.03
N VAL A 294 -14.64 6.92 -10.13
CA VAL A 294 -13.77 8.05 -10.50
C VAL A 294 -13.72 9.12 -9.40
N ARG A 295 -14.80 9.26 -8.61
CA ARG A 295 -14.86 10.19 -7.46
C ARG A 295 -13.91 9.78 -6.34
N LEU A 296 -13.65 8.48 -6.19
CA LEU A 296 -12.73 7.93 -5.19
C LEU A 296 -11.31 7.73 -5.74
N ALA A 297 -11.22 7.43 -7.04
CA ALA A 297 -10.00 7.08 -7.77
C ALA A 297 -9.93 7.87 -9.09
N PRO A 298 -9.50 9.15 -9.04
CA PRO A 298 -9.45 10.01 -10.22
C PRO A 298 -8.61 9.46 -11.37
N SER A 299 -7.64 8.59 -11.11
CA SER A 299 -6.82 7.95 -12.14
C SER A 299 -7.63 7.07 -13.11
N LEU A 300 -8.86 6.68 -12.76
CA LEU A 300 -9.78 5.99 -13.66
C LEU A 300 -10.30 6.88 -14.81
N ALA A 301 -10.28 8.20 -14.65
CA ALA A 301 -10.65 9.14 -15.72
C ALA A 301 -9.50 9.42 -16.68
N ALA A 302 -8.27 9.02 -16.35
CA ALA A 302 -7.13 9.18 -17.22
C ALA A 302 -7.13 8.08 -18.32
N PRO A 303 -6.52 8.35 -19.48
CA PRO A 303 -6.20 7.30 -20.43
C PRO A 303 -5.40 6.17 -19.76
N PRO A 304 -5.61 4.90 -20.14
CA PRO A 304 -6.43 4.47 -21.27
C PRO A 304 -7.89 4.16 -20.91
N LEU A 305 -8.34 4.33 -19.66
CA LEU A 305 -9.71 3.97 -19.27
C LEU A 305 -10.72 5.07 -19.60
N SER A 306 -10.32 6.34 -19.41
CA SER A 306 -11.10 7.52 -19.79
C SER A 306 -12.55 7.50 -19.27
N LEU A 307 -12.79 6.94 -18.08
CA LEU A 307 -14.13 6.85 -17.51
C LEU A 307 -14.68 8.24 -17.19
N ALA A 308 -15.94 8.49 -17.57
CA ALA A 308 -16.58 9.76 -17.25
C ALA A 308 -17.07 9.77 -15.79
N VAL A 309 -17.03 10.95 -15.15
CA VAL A 309 -17.67 11.15 -13.84
C VAL A 309 -19.19 11.22 -14.06
N PRO A 310 -20.00 10.33 -13.48
CA PRO A 310 -21.46 10.43 -13.56
C PRO A 310 -21.96 11.72 -12.91
N PRO A 311 -23.07 12.30 -13.38
CA PRO A 311 -23.66 13.49 -12.75
C PRO A 311 -24.00 13.22 -11.28
N ALA A 312 -23.91 14.25 -10.45
CA ALA A 312 -24.27 14.13 -9.04
C ALA A 312 -25.75 13.75 -8.90
N THR A 313 -26.04 12.80 -8.02
CA THR A 313 -27.39 12.38 -7.66
C THR A 313 -27.67 12.69 -6.20
N GLU A 314 -28.86 12.37 -5.70
CA GLU A 314 -29.13 12.42 -4.26
C GLU A 314 -28.16 11.52 -3.47
N PRO A 315 -27.74 11.89 -2.24
CA PRO A 315 -26.68 11.20 -1.50
C PRO A 315 -26.91 9.70 -1.27
N VAL A 316 -28.16 9.30 -1.00
CA VAL A 316 -28.53 7.89 -0.78
C VAL A 316 -28.33 7.08 -2.07
N SER A 317 -28.77 7.63 -3.20
CA SER A 317 -28.60 7.03 -4.53
C SER A 317 -27.14 6.99 -4.96
N GLU A 318 -26.37 8.04 -4.64
CA GLU A 318 -24.93 8.09 -4.94
C GLU A 318 -24.17 6.98 -4.20
N ARG A 319 -24.47 6.78 -2.92
CA ARG A 319 -23.89 5.68 -2.13
C ARG A 319 -24.23 4.32 -2.73
N TYR A 320 -25.50 4.07 -3.06
CA TYR A 320 -25.90 2.81 -3.68
C TYR A 320 -25.17 2.55 -5.01
N HIS A 321 -25.08 3.57 -5.87
CA HIS A 321 -24.37 3.46 -7.15
C HIS A 321 -22.86 3.26 -6.96
N LEU A 322 -22.25 3.89 -5.95
CA LEU A 322 -20.85 3.70 -5.62
C LEU A 322 -20.58 2.26 -5.16
N MET A 323 -21.45 1.72 -4.31
CA MET A 323 -21.35 0.34 -3.84
C MET A 323 -21.51 -0.66 -5.00
N ALA A 324 -22.48 -0.43 -5.88
CA ALA A 324 -22.67 -1.23 -7.10
C ALA A 324 -21.47 -1.14 -8.06
N ALA A 325 -20.87 0.04 -8.21
CA ALA A 325 -19.69 0.23 -9.06
C ALA A 325 -18.45 -0.47 -8.48
N ALA A 326 -18.23 -0.41 -7.17
CA ALA A 326 -17.17 -1.16 -6.49
C ALA A 326 -17.35 -2.67 -6.67
N ARG A 327 -18.57 -3.19 -6.46
CA ARG A 327 -18.88 -4.60 -6.69
C ARG A 327 -18.63 -5.01 -8.15
N THR A 328 -19.11 -4.21 -9.10
CA THR A 328 -18.88 -4.44 -10.53
C THR A 328 -17.39 -4.50 -10.84
N LEU A 329 -16.58 -3.60 -10.27
CA LEU A 329 -15.13 -3.63 -10.47
C LEU A 329 -14.51 -4.95 -9.97
N ILE A 330 -14.88 -5.41 -8.77
CA ILE A 330 -14.35 -6.67 -8.23
C ILE A 330 -14.82 -7.86 -9.07
N GLU A 331 -16.10 -7.91 -9.49
CA GLU A 331 -16.64 -8.92 -10.40
C GLU A 331 -15.84 -8.98 -11.70
N ARG A 332 -15.61 -7.83 -12.34
CA ARG A 332 -14.82 -7.72 -13.57
C ARG A 332 -13.40 -8.22 -13.37
N LEU A 333 -12.73 -7.81 -12.30
CA LEU A 333 -11.38 -8.29 -11.99
C LEU A 333 -11.34 -9.80 -11.75
N ALA A 334 -12.32 -10.34 -11.03
CA ALA A 334 -12.45 -11.75 -10.72
C ALA A 334 -12.66 -12.62 -11.97
N THR A 335 -13.24 -12.07 -13.06
CA THR A 335 -13.31 -12.79 -14.36
C THR A 335 -11.94 -13.01 -15.00
N VAL A 336 -10.94 -12.20 -14.66
CA VAL A 336 -9.57 -12.34 -15.18
C VAL A 336 -8.74 -13.24 -14.28
N ARG A 337 -8.81 -13.02 -12.97
CA ARG A 337 -8.09 -13.76 -11.93
C ARG A 337 -8.70 -13.51 -10.55
N PRO A 338 -8.58 -14.43 -9.59
CA PRO A 338 -9.04 -14.22 -8.21
C PRO A 338 -8.50 -12.93 -7.60
N VAL A 339 -9.28 -12.29 -6.73
CA VAL A 339 -8.94 -11.01 -6.12
C VAL A 339 -8.61 -11.20 -4.64
N LEU A 340 -7.49 -10.65 -4.20
CA LEU A 340 -7.17 -10.45 -2.78
C LEU A 340 -7.30 -8.96 -2.47
N LEU A 341 -8.25 -8.59 -1.62
CA LEU A 341 -8.40 -7.24 -1.09
C LEU A 341 -7.81 -7.17 0.33
N VAL A 342 -6.66 -6.54 0.48
CA VAL A 342 -6.01 -6.32 1.78
C VAL A 342 -6.45 -4.98 2.36
N ILE A 343 -7.01 -4.98 3.56
CA ILE A 343 -7.39 -3.76 4.29
C ILE A 343 -6.62 -3.70 5.62
N ASP A 344 -5.77 -2.69 5.78
CA ASP A 344 -4.98 -2.53 7.00
C ASP A 344 -5.65 -1.56 7.99
N ASP A 345 -5.54 -1.87 9.29
CA ASP A 345 -6.05 -1.09 10.42
C ASP A 345 -7.59 -0.88 10.40
N LEU A 346 -8.36 -1.94 10.17
CA LEU A 346 -9.84 -1.92 10.03
C LEU A 346 -10.56 -1.24 11.22
N GLN A 347 -9.97 -1.24 12.42
CA GLN A 347 -10.51 -0.53 13.58
C GLN A 347 -10.72 0.98 13.36
N TRP A 348 -10.02 1.59 12.39
CA TRP A 348 -10.14 3.01 12.04
C TRP A 348 -11.06 3.26 10.85
N ALA A 349 -11.73 2.24 10.34
CA ALA A 349 -12.62 2.38 9.19
C ALA A 349 -13.84 3.25 9.55
N THR A 350 -14.26 4.10 8.61
CA THR A 350 -15.55 4.79 8.73
C THR A 350 -16.72 3.82 8.59
N LEU A 351 -17.89 4.23 9.08
CA LEU A 351 -19.14 3.48 8.91
C LEU A 351 -19.38 3.08 7.44
N GLU A 352 -19.18 4.01 6.52
CA GLU A 352 -19.39 3.81 5.10
C GLU A 352 -18.40 2.80 4.51
N SER A 353 -17.16 2.79 4.99
CA SER A 353 -16.12 1.84 4.58
C SER A 353 -16.47 0.42 5.03
N LEU A 354 -16.94 0.25 6.28
CA LEU A 354 -17.39 -1.03 6.81
C LEU A 354 -18.61 -1.55 6.03
N GLN A 355 -19.57 -0.67 5.74
CA GLN A 355 -20.77 -1.02 4.97
C GLN A 355 -20.44 -1.40 3.51
N MET A 356 -19.46 -0.73 2.89
CA MET A 356 -18.95 -1.10 1.57
C MET A 356 -18.31 -2.50 1.59
N LEU A 357 -17.43 -2.79 2.56
CA LEU A 357 -16.81 -4.11 2.69
C LEU A 357 -17.84 -5.23 2.89
N HIS A 358 -18.81 -5.02 3.77
CA HIS A 358 -19.90 -5.98 3.99
C HIS A 358 -20.71 -6.23 2.70
N SER A 359 -20.98 -5.20 1.90
CA SER A 359 -21.70 -5.38 0.64
C SER A 359 -20.92 -6.11 -0.45
N LEU A 360 -19.59 -6.09 -0.41
CA LEU A 360 -18.76 -6.90 -1.31
C LEU A 360 -18.84 -8.40 -0.99
N MET A 361 -19.23 -8.75 0.24
CA MET A 361 -19.46 -10.12 0.66
C MET A 361 -20.89 -10.60 0.39
N TRP A 362 -21.84 -9.67 0.23
CA TRP A 362 -23.24 -10.01 0.00
C TRP A 362 -23.46 -10.63 -1.39
N ASP A 363 -24.04 -11.85 -1.42
CA ASP A 363 -24.21 -12.71 -2.59
C ASP A 363 -22.88 -13.08 -3.31
N ALA A 364 -21.77 -13.12 -2.57
CA ALA A 364 -20.44 -13.45 -3.09
C ALA A 364 -20.12 -14.95 -3.11
N ASP A 365 -21.09 -15.84 -2.89
CA ASP A 365 -20.90 -17.29 -2.70
C ASP A 365 -20.18 -18.01 -3.86
N SER A 366 -19.94 -17.32 -4.99
CA SER A 366 -19.20 -17.82 -6.15
C SER A 366 -18.19 -16.83 -6.73
N LEU A 367 -17.92 -15.69 -6.07
CA LEU A 367 -16.96 -14.69 -6.55
C LEU A 367 -15.57 -15.02 -6.01
N PRO A 368 -14.55 -15.28 -6.86
CA PRO A 368 -13.17 -15.52 -6.43
C PRO A 368 -12.54 -14.31 -5.73
N LEU A 369 -12.83 -14.14 -4.43
CA LEU A 369 -12.50 -12.94 -3.64
C LEU A 369 -12.11 -13.31 -2.21
N LEU A 370 -10.87 -13.04 -1.83
CA LEU A 370 -10.46 -13.02 -0.43
C LEU A 370 -10.34 -11.58 0.07
N ILE A 371 -11.07 -11.22 1.12
CA ILE A 371 -10.82 -10.00 1.87
C ILE A 371 -9.95 -10.36 3.08
N LEU A 372 -8.75 -9.79 3.16
CA LEU A 372 -7.85 -9.94 4.28
C LEU A 372 -7.73 -8.60 5.02
N ALA A 373 -8.36 -8.51 6.18
CA ALA A 373 -8.29 -7.31 7.00
C ALA A 373 -7.32 -7.49 8.17
N THR A 374 -6.66 -6.42 8.60
CA THR A 374 -5.98 -6.38 9.91
C THR A 374 -6.81 -5.54 10.87
N SER A 375 -6.93 -5.97 12.12
CA SER A 375 -7.65 -5.23 13.15
C SER A 375 -6.97 -5.36 14.51
N ARG A 376 -7.26 -4.43 15.41
CA ARG A 376 -6.95 -4.56 16.83
C ARG A 376 -8.12 -5.22 17.56
N PRO A 377 -7.90 -5.87 18.71
CA PRO A 377 -9.00 -6.19 19.61
C PRO A 377 -9.65 -4.88 20.08
N VAL A 378 -10.95 -4.73 19.82
CA VAL A 378 -11.76 -3.60 20.29
C VAL A 378 -12.88 -4.18 21.17
N PRO A 379 -13.07 -3.70 22.41
CA PRO A 379 -14.17 -4.14 23.26
C PRO A 379 -15.52 -3.97 22.57
N VAL A 380 -16.46 -4.87 22.85
CA VAL A 380 -17.79 -4.90 22.20
C VAL A 380 -18.54 -3.59 22.42
N GLU A 381 -18.40 -3.02 23.60
CA GLU A 381 -19.05 -1.80 24.05
C GLU A 381 -18.54 -0.56 23.31
N SER A 382 -17.27 -0.60 22.87
CA SER A 382 -16.59 0.51 22.19
C SER A 382 -16.54 0.35 20.68
N ALA A 383 -16.78 -0.86 20.16
CA ALA A 383 -16.72 -1.16 18.74
C ALA A 383 -17.98 -0.70 18.02
N MET A 384 -17.81 -0.22 16.77
CA MET A 384 -18.95 0.02 15.89
C MET A 384 -19.69 -1.30 15.61
N PRO A 385 -21.03 -1.32 15.64
CA PRO A 385 -21.80 -2.54 15.36
C PRO A 385 -21.45 -3.20 14.02
N GLU A 386 -21.13 -2.41 13.01
CA GLU A 386 -20.73 -2.88 11.68
C GLU A 386 -19.39 -3.61 11.68
N LEU A 387 -18.44 -3.18 12.53
CA LEU A 387 -17.17 -3.89 12.69
C LEU A 387 -17.40 -5.26 13.35
N HIS A 388 -18.30 -5.31 14.34
CA HIS A 388 -18.71 -6.56 15.00
C HIS A 388 -19.37 -7.55 14.06
N LYS A 389 -20.24 -7.07 13.16
CA LYS A 389 -20.87 -7.91 12.12
C LYS A 389 -19.81 -8.51 11.21
N LEU A 390 -18.89 -7.70 10.69
CA LEU A 390 -17.80 -8.20 9.85
C LEU A 390 -16.93 -9.24 10.58
N THR A 391 -16.62 -9.03 11.86
CA THR A 391 -15.86 -10.02 12.64
C THR A 391 -16.62 -11.30 12.92
N ALA A 392 -17.95 -11.23 13.04
CA ALA A 392 -18.80 -12.41 13.24
C ALA A 392 -18.97 -13.23 11.95
N ASP A 393 -19.03 -12.55 10.80
CA ASP A 393 -19.19 -13.18 9.49
C ASP A 393 -17.86 -13.72 8.92
N GLY A 394 -16.72 -13.22 9.40
CA GLY A 394 -15.38 -13.58 8.94
C GLY A 394 -14.63 -14.57 9.84
N ARG A 395 -13.60 -15.22 9.28
CA ARG A 395 -12.65 -16.03 10.05
C ARG A 395 -11.65 -15.12 10.75
N VAL A 396 -11.64 -15.12 12.08
CA VAL A 396 -10.66 -14.38 12.87
C VAL A 396 -9.42 -15.24 13.11
N VAL A 397 -8.24 -14.75 12.71
CA VAL A 397 -6.93 -15.37 12.99
C VAL A 397 -6.22 -14.49 14.01
N GLN A 398 -6.00 -15.03 15.21
CA GLN A 398 -5.29 -14.33 16.27
C GLN A 398 -3.79 -14.32 16.00
N VAL A 399 -3.19 -13.14 16.05
CA VAL A 399 -1.75 -12.91 15.91
C VAL A 399 -1.24 -12.44 17.26
N SER A 400 -0.70 -13.37 18.03
CA SER A 400 -0.10 -13.15 19.35
C SER A 400 1.24 -12.42 19.28
N SER A 401 1.86 -12.07 20.40
CA SER A 401 3.30 -11.74 20.43
C SER A 401 4.14 -13.00 20.20
N PHE A 402 5.40 -12.83 19.81
CA PHE A 402 6.33 -13.95 19.63
C PHE A 402 6.64 -14.63 20.95
N GLY A 403 6.72 -15.96 20.94
CA GLY A 403 7.28 -16.75 22.03
C GLY A 403 8.82 -16.72 22.04
N LEU A 404 9.43 -17.30 23.08
CA LEU A 404 10.90 -17.36 23.20
C LEU A 404 11.55 -18.07 22.01
N ASP A 405 10.95 -19.15 21.50
CA ASP A 405 11.45 -19.89 20.34
C ASP A 405 11.47 -19.05 19.05
N GLU A 406 10.48 -18.19 18.86
CA GLU A 406 10.40 -17.31 17.70
C GLU A 406 11.39 -16.14 17.82
N VAL A 407 11.60 -15.62 19.03
CA VAL A 407 12.64 -14.63 19.32
C VAL A 407 14.04 -15.22 19.09
N SER A 408 14.29 -16.44 19.56
CA SER A 408 15.55 -17.16 19.31
C SER A 408 15.78 -17.36 17.80
N ARG A 409 14.75 -17.79 17.06
CA ARG A 409 14.84 -17.89 15.59
C ARG A 409 15.15 -16.53 14.95
N ALA A 410 14.51 -15.44 15.39
CA ALA A 410 14.78 -14.10 14.86
C ALA A 410 16.24 -13.65 15.08
N LEU A 411 16.83 -13.98 16.23
CA LEU A 411 18.25 -13.71 16.51
C LEU A 411 19.19 -14.56 15.65
N SER A 412 18.84 -15.82 15.43
CA SER A 412 19.66 -16.73 14.59
C SER A 412 19.74 -16.26 13.13
N GLU A 413 18.66 -15.67 12.60
CA GLU A 413 18.62 -15.13 11.22
C GLU A 413 19.59 -13.94 11.03
N VAL A 414 19.80 -13.13 12.07
CA VAL A 414 20.78 -12.02 12.04
C VAL A 414 22.19 -12.44 12.43
N ARG A 415 22.42 -13.74 12.71
CA ARG A 415 23.71 -14.31 13.12
C ARG A 415 24.32 -13.57 14.32
N SER A 416 23.49 -13.23 15.30
CA SER A 416 23.92 -12.61 16.55
C SER A 416 24.02 -13.67 17.64
N ASP A 417 25.03 -13.54 18.52
CA ASP A 417 25.20 -14.36 19.73
C ASP A 417 24.41 -13.81 20.94
N GLY A 418 23.49 -12.87 20.70
CA GLY A 418 22.69 -12.24 21.73
C GLY A 418 21.79 -13.21 22.49
N ASP A 419 21.55 -12.92 23.78
CA ASP A 419 20.68 -13.73 24.64
C ASP A 419 19.19 -13.56 24.26
N PRO A 420 18.51 -14.63 23.79
CA PRO A 420 17.08 -14.60 23.48
C PRO A 420 16.19 -14.29 24.69
N GLU A 421 16.60 -14.68 25.90
CA GLU A 421 15.83 -14.45 27.12
C GLU A 421 15.85 -12.96 27.51
N LEU A 422 17.01 -12.31 27.44
CA LEU A 422 17.13 -10.86 27.56
C LEU A 422 16.28 -10.15 26.51
N LEU A 423 16.38 -10.53 25.23
CA LEU A 423 15.61 -9.88 24.16
C LEU A 423 14.10 -10.05 24.38
N TYR A 424 13.65 -11.24 24.75
CA TYR A 424 12.25 -11.50 25.08
C TYR A 424 11.80 -10.65 26.27
N ARG A 425 12.61 -10.55 27.33
CA ARG A 425 12.29 -9.77 28.53
C ARG A 425 12.09 -8.28 28.23
N ILE A 426 12.95 -7.67 27.40
CA ILE A 426 12.86 -6.23 27.11
C ILE A 426 11.81 -5.88 26.05
N THR A 427 11.49 -6.82 25.14
CA THR A 427 10.53 -6.61 24.06
C THR A 427 9.15 -7.19 24.32
N GLY A 428 9.00 -8.08 25.31
CA GLY A 428 7.80 -8.87 25.53
C GLY A 428 7.38 -9.72 24.32
N GLY A 429 8.32 -10.07 23.44
CA GLY A 429 8.04 -10.77 22.19
C GLY A 429 7.32 -9.93 21.14
N ASN A 430 7.21 -8.61 21.30
CA ASN A 430 6.59 -7.75 20.30
C ASN A 430 7.40 -7.79 19.00
N ALA A 431 6.81 -8.33 17.92
CA ALA A 431 7.53 -8.60 16.67
C ALA A 431 8.21 -7.36 16.07
N PHE A 432 7.59 -6.17 16.19
CA PHE A 432 8.19 -4.91 15.79
C PHE A 432 9.44 -4.62 16.62
N LEU A 433 9.34 -4.60 17.96
CA LEU A 433 10.48 -4.31 18.84
C LEU A 433 11.62 -5.31 18.66
N VAL A 434 11.30 -6.61 18.57
CA VAL A 434 12.27 -7.68 18.27
C VAL A 434 12.99 -7.40 16.96
N SER A 435 12.26 -7.01 15.92
CA SER A 435 12.85 -6.70 14.61
C SER A 435 13.72 -5.44 14.62
N GLU A 436 13.36 -4.43 15.41
CA GLU A 436 14.15 -3.20 15.54
C GLU A 436 15.48 -3.49 16.26
N VAL A 437 15.44 -4.22 17.38
CA VAL A 437 16.64 -4.60 18.11
C VAL A 437 17.52 -5.54 17.28
N ALA A 438 16.93 -6.55 16.63
CA ALA A 438 17.68 -7.46 15.75
C ALA A 438 18.37 -6.73 14.60
N ARG A 439 17.82 -5.60 14.12
CA ARG A 439 18.48 -4.77 13.10
C ARG A 439 19.72 -4.05 13.63
N GLU A 440 19.66 -3.49 14.84
CA GLU A 440 20.83 -2.86 15.47
C GLU A 440 21.93 -3.90 15.73
N LEU A 441 21.56 -5.10 16.17
CA LEU A 441 22.51 -6.21 16.35
C LEU A 441 23.16 -6.62 15.03
N ALA A 442 22.39 -6.71 13.94
CA ALA A 442 22.94 -6.98 12.60
C ALA A 442 23.92 -5.88 12.13
N ALA A 443 23.80 -4.66 12.66
CA ALA A 443 24.71 -3.54 12.42
C ALA A 443 25.95 -3.54 13.35
N GLY A 444 26.07 -4.52 14.25
CA GLY A 444 27.20 -4.69 15.17
C GLY A 444 27.02 -4.07 16.55
N ALA A 445 25.79 -3.68 16.92
CA ALA A 445 25.50 -3.27 18.30
C ALA A 445 25.53 -4.46 19.26
N ASP A 446 25.79 -4.19 20.54
CA ASP A 446 25.74 -5.18 21.61
C ASP A 446 24.40 -5.11 22.35
N LEU A 447 23.82 -6.27 22.66
CA LEU A 447 22.53 -6.41 23.35
C LEU A 447 22.58 -5.86 24.78
N ASP A 448 23.73 -6.03 25.45
CA ASP A 448 23.94 -5.58 26.83
C ASP A 448 24.19 -4.07 26.94
N ALA A 449 24.57 -3.43 25.83
CA ALA A 449 24.79 -1.99 25.72
C ALA A 449 23.75 -1.28 24.84
N LEU A 450 22.60 -1.92 24.57
CA LEU A 450 21.59 -1.43 23.63
C LEU A 450 21.10 -0.04 23.99
N THR A 451 21.51 0.94 23.19
CA THR A 451 20.81 2.21 23.07
C THR A 451 19.45 1.96 22.40
N VAL A 452 18.40 2.60 22.90
CA VAL A 452 17.06 2.49 22.32
C VAL A 452 17.09 2.85 20.82
N PRO A 453 16.63 1.96 19.91
CA PRO A 453 16.64 2.27 18.48
C PRO A 453 15.80 3.50 18.15
N ASP A 454 16.27 4.34 17.23
CA ASP A 454 15.61 5.59 16.82
C ASP A 454 14.17 5.37 16.33
N SER A 455 13.93 4.24 15.69
CA SER A 455 12.62 3.80 15.23
C SER A 455 11.63 3.54 16.38
N VAL A 456 12.10 2.95 17.47
CA VAL A 456 11.31 2.74 18.70
C VAL A 456 10.99 4.09 19.33
N THR A 457 11.99 4.97 19.45
CA THR A 457 11.78 6.34 19.94
C THR A 457 10.76 7.10 19.09
N ARG A 458 10.86 7.01 17.75
CA ARG A 458 9.92 7.64 16.82
C ARG A 458 8.51 7.07 16.95
N MET A 459 8.39 5.74 17.09
CA MET A 459 7.11 5.07 17.34
C MET A 459 6.47 5.58 18.62
N VAL A 460 7.21 5.64 19.73
CA VAL A 460 6.70 6.14 21.02
C VAL A 460 6.23 7.58 20.89
N ARG A 461 7.03 8.46 20.29
CA ARG A 461 6.65 9.86 20.06
C ARG A 461 5.37 9.99 19.24
N ALA A 462 5.23 9.21 18.18
CA ALA A 462 4.04 9.21 17.34
C ALA A 462 2.78 8.80 18.13
N ARG A 463 2.87 7.74 18.95
CA ARG A 463 1.76 7.30 19.82
C ARG A 463 1.41 8.38 20.84
N LEU A 464 2.39 8.95 21.53
CA LEU A 464 2.16 10.03 22.51
C LEU A 464 1.50 11.27 21.90
N ALA A 465 1.83 11.61 20.66
CA ALA A 465 1.27 12.76 19.97
C ALA A 465 -0.24 12.62 19.70
N GLN A 466 -0.73 11.38 19.52
CA GLN A 466 -2.15 11.09 19.32
C GLN A 466 -2.94 11.02 20.63
N LEU A 467 -2.28 10.81 21.77
CA LEU A 467 -2.94 10.73 23.06
C LEU A 467 -3.49 12.08 23.54
N HIS A 468 -4.65 12.03 24.19
CA HIS A 468 -5.19 13.11 25.02
C HIS A 468 -4.17 13.51 26.11
N PRO A 469 -4.11 14.79 26.53
CA PRO A 469 -3.16 15.26 27.54
C PRO A 469 -3.14 14.41 28.84
N ASP A 470 -4.31 13.98 29.31
CA ASP A 470 -4.43 13.15 30.53
C ASP A 470 -3.73 11.79 30.36
N ALA A 471 -3.97 11.09 29.24
CA ALA A 471 -3.31 9.83 28.92
C ALA A 471 -1.80 10.01 28.70
N ARG A 472 -1.38 11.13 28.09
CA ARG A 472 0.05 11.45 27.90
C ARG A 472 0.76 11.68 29.23
N ASP A 473 0.14 12.41 30.15
CA ASP A 473 0.71 12.64 31.48
C ASP A 473 0.74 11.35 32.31
N LEU A 474 -0.29 10.50 32.19
CA LEU A 474 -0.33 9.16 32.78
C LEU A 474 0.86 8.31 32.33
N VAL A 475 1.06 8.19 31.02
CA VAL A 475 2.16 7.40 30.46
C VAL A 475 3.53 8.00 30.84
N SER A 476 3.64 9.32 30.91
CA SER A 476 4.87 10.01 31.31
C SER A 476 5.23 9.74 32.78
N LEU A 477 4.24 9.81 33.67
CA LEU A 477 4.44 9.53 35.09
C LEU A 477 4.81 8.05 35.32
N LEU A 478 4.12 7.14 34.61
CA LEU A 478 4.39 5.72 34.69
C LEU A 478 5.78 5.34 34.13
N ALA A 479 6.31 6.08 33.16
CA ALA A 479 7.65 5.78 32.62
C ALA A 479 8.74 5.95 33.66
N VAL A 480 8.51 6.85 34.62
CA VAL A 480 9.37 7.08 35.78
C VAL A 480 9.05 6.09 36.89
N GLY A 481 7.78 5.86 37.21
CA GLY A 481 7.35 5.00 38.31
C GLY A 481 7.41 3.49 38.05
N GLU A 482 7.68 3.07 36.81
CA GLU A 482 7.80 1.68 36.34
C GLU A 482 6.52 0.83 36.47
N ARG A 483 6.17 0.47 37.71
CA ARG A 483 5.00 -0.32 38.07
C ARG A 483 4.31 0.37 39.24
N MET A 484 3.08 0.80 39.03
CA MET A 484 2.34 1.58 40.03
C MET A 484 0.93 1.05 40.21
N ASP A 485 0.46 1.01 41.46
CA ASP A 485 -0.94 0.75 41.77
C ASP A 485 -1.82 1.87 41.19
N SER A 486 -3.00 1.53 40.64
CA SER A 486 -3.92 2.49 40.02
C SER A 486 -4.28 3.65 40.94
N ALA A 487 -4.45 3.39 42.24
CA ALA A 487 -4.72 4.41 43.25
C ALA A 487 -3.57 5.43 43.38
N ALA A 488 -2.32 4.97 43.46
CA ALA A 488 -1.15 5.84 43.53
C ALA A 488 -0.98 6.63 42.23
N LEU A 489 -1.12 5.98 41.08
CA LEU A 489 -1.01 6.64 39.77
C LEU A 489 -2.08 7.75 39.61
N ARG A 490 -3.33 7.47 39.99
CA ARG A 490 -4.42 8.45 39.97
C ARG A 490 -4.14 9.65 40.88
N LEU A 491 -3.65 9.40 42.10
CA LEU A 491 -3.26 10.46 43.05
C LEU A 491 -2.11 11.32 42.52
N GLY A 492 -1.10 10.71 41.90
CA GLY A 492 0.05 11.41 41.32
C GLY A 492 -0.30 12.30 40.12
N LEU A 493 -1.37 11.96 39.39
CA LEU A 493 -1.91 12.76 38.29
C LEU A 493 -2.93 13.80 38.75
N GLY A 494 -3.55 13.60 39.92
CA GLY A 494 -4.62 14.46 40.41
C GLY A 494 -5.91 14.36 39.58
N LEU A 495 -6.17 13.20 38.97
CA LEU A 495 -7.37 12.96 38.17
C LEU A 495 -8.52 12.40 39.02
N ASP A 496 -9.75 12.75 38.65
CA ASP A 496 -10.94 12.04 39.10
C ASP A 496 -10.99 10.62 38.48
N GLU A 497 -11.89 9.78 38.99
CA GLU A 497 -11.99 8.37 38.58
C GLU A 497 -12.36 8.22 37.11
N ALA A 498 -13.34 8.99 36.61
CA ALA A 498 -13.81 8.88 35.23
C ALA A 498 -12.72 9.26 34.21
N ARG A 499 -12.00 10.35 34.45
CA ARG A 499 -10.89 10.78 33.59
C ARG A 499 -9.70 9.83 33.67
N PHE A 500 -9.43 9.28 34.85
CA PHE A 500 -8.37 8.28 35.01
C PHE A 500 -8.66 7.01 34.23
N VAL A 501 -9.88 6.47 34.33
CA VAL A 501 -10.30 5.28 33.58
C VAL A 501 -10.17 5.53 32.08
N ALA A 502 -10.71 6.65 31.58
CA ALA A 502 -10.59 7.00 30.16
C ALA A 502 -9.12 7.11 29.71
N ALA A 503 -8.26 7.72 30.52
CA ALA A 503 -6.83 7.85 30.21
C ALA A 503 -6.09 6.50 30.21
N VAL A 504 -6.43 5.58 31.11
CA VAL A 504 -5.90 4.21 31.13
C VAL A 504 -6.36 3.43 29.90
N GLU A 505 -7.65 3.45 29.59
CA GLU A 505 -8.23 2.78 28.43
C GLU A 505 -7.60 3.27 27.12
N GLU A 506 -7.40 4.58 26.98
CA GLU A 506 -6.73 5.17 25.82
C GLU A 506 -5.26 4.73 25.72
N ALA A 507 -4.52 4.74 26.83
CA ALA A 507 -3.12 4.29 26.87
C ALA A 507 -2.97 2.78 26.58
N MET A 508 -3.94 1.97 27.03
CA MET A 508 -4.04 0.54 26.70
C MET A 508 -4.38 0.33 25.23
N GLY A 509 -5.33 1.09 24.66
CA GLY A 509 -5.67 1.05 23.24
C GLY A 509 -4.51 1.47 22.31
N ALA A 510 -3.63 2.36 22.80
CA ALA A 510 -2.37 2.70 22.15
C ALA A 510 -1.27 1.63 22.30
N GLY A 511 -1.51 0.57 23.08
CA GLY A 511 -0.57 -0.51 23.35
C GLY A 511 0.70 -0.04 24.07
N LEU A 512 0.58 0.97 24.93
CA LEU A 512 1.69 1.50 25.75
C LEU A 512 1.64 0.96 27.17
N VAL A 513 0.44 0.86 27.74
CA VAL A 513 0.20 0.46 29.13
C VAL A 513 -0.64 -0.81 29.16
N THR A 514 -0.40 -1.64 30.18
CA THR A 514 -1.27 -2.75 30.55
C THR A 514 -1.62 -2.64 32.03
N MET A 515 -2.77 -3.18 32.41
CA MET A 515 -3.23 -3.23 33.79
C MET A 515 -3.43 -4.68 34.19
N SER A 516 -2.76 -5.10 35.26
CA SER A 516 -2.95 -6.42 35.86
C SER A 516 -4.28 -6.54 36.59
N ASP A 517 -4.74 -7.77 36.83
CA ASP A 517 -5.97 -8.06 37.61
C ASP A 517 -5.92 -7.47 39.03
N GLY A 518 -4.73 -7.27 39.58
CA GLY A 518 -4.50 -6.62 40.88
C GLY A 518 -4.56 -5.10 40.85
N GLY A 519 -4.90 -4.49 39.71
CA GLY A 519 -5.01 -3.03 39.56
C GLY A 519 -3.68 -2.30 39.38
N GLN A 520 -2.57 -3.02 39.14
CA GLN A 520 -1.28 -2.39 38.84
C GLN A 520 -1.16 -2.03 37.36
N CYS A 521 -0.77 -0.79 37.09
CA CYS A 521 -0.44 -0.29 35.78
C CYS A 521 1.06 -0.41 35.53
N GLN A 522 1.44 -0.84 34.33
CA GLN A 522 2.84 -0.91 33.89
C GLN A 522 2.93 -0.76 32.36
N PHE A 523 4.13 -0.53 31.83
CA PHE A 523 4.33 -0.58 30.38
C PHE A 523 4.17 -2.00 29.84
N CYS A 524 3.64 -2.13 28.62
CA CYS A 524 3.57 -3.42 27.94
C CYS A 524 4.97 -4.00 27.68
N HIS A 525 5.94 -3.12 27.38
CA HIS A 525 7.30 -3.51 27.01
C HIS A 525 8.30 -2.53 27.62
N GLU A 526 9.36 -3.07 28.21
CA GLU A 526 10.40 -2.29 28.89
C GLU A 526 11.12 -1.34 27.91
N LEU A 527 11.41 -1.81 26.70
CA LEU A 527 12.08 -0.97 25.68
C LEU A 527 11.26 0.29 25.32
N THR A 528 9.93 0.19 25.32
CA THR A 528 9.02 1.33 25.09
C THR A 528 9.09 2.34 26.25
N ARG A 529 9.21 1.84 27.49
CA ARG A 529 9.39 2.67 28.69
C ARG A 529 10.71 3.42 28.64
N THR A 530 11.81 2.69 28.38
CA THR A 530 13.16 3.27 28.25
C THR A 530 13.19 4.33 27.15
N ALA A 531 12.57 4.05 26.00
CA ALA A 531 12.44 5.00 24.91
C ALA A 531 11.74 6.29 25.34
N LEU A 532 10.63 6.18 26.06
CA LEU A 532 9.90 7.34 26.57
C LEU A 532 10.73 8.13 27.57
N TYR A 533 11.31 7.45 28.56
CA TYR A 533 12.12 8.08 29.60
C TYR A 533 13.28 8.87 28.98
N ALA A 534 13.95 8.31 27.97
CA ALA A 534 15.04 8.97 27.25
C ALA A 534 14.59 10.22 26.46
N THR A 535 13.29 10.41 26.20
CA THR A 535 12.77 11.65 25.60
C THR A 535 12.50 12.77 26.61
N LEU A 536 12.50 12.48 27.91
CA LEU A 536 12.26 13.47 28.95
C LEU A 536 13.50 14.35 29.13
N SER A 537 13.29 15.66 29.25
CA SER A 537 14.35 16.56 29.72
C SER A 537 14.64 16.29 31.20
N ALA A 538 15.89 16.52 31.64
CA ALA A 538 16.26 16.33 33.05
C ALA A 538 15.30 17.06 34.03
N PRO A 539 14.93 18.35 33.82
CA PRO A 539 13.97 19.00 34.71
C PRO A 539 12.59 18.31 34.76
N ARG A 540 12.13 17.79 33.61
CA ARG A 540 10.83 17.10 33.54
C ARG A 540 10.89 15.71 34.19
N ALA A 541 11.99 14.97 34.01
CA ALA A 541 12.23 13.73 34.73
C ALA A 541 12.24 13.97 36.24
N GLY A 542 12.98 14.98 36.72
CA GLY A 542 13.04 15.32 38.14
C GLY A 542 11.67 15.65 38.75
N LEU A 543 10.87 16.46 38.05
CA LEU A 543 9.49 16.77 38.46
C LEU A 543 8.62 15.50 38.56
N LEU A 544 8.73 14.59 37.60
CA LEU A 544 7.96 13.34 37.59
C LEU A 544 8.42 12.39 38.69
N HIS A 545 9.72 12.26 38.95
CA HIS A 545 10.25 11.48 40.08
C HIS A 545 9.69 12.00 41.42
N GLY A 546 9.65 13.32 41.61
CA GLY A 546 9.04 13.92 42.80
C GLY A 546 7.55 13.59 42.94
N ARG A 547 6.80 13.67 41.83
CA ARG A 547 5.37 13.28 41.82
C ARG A 547 5.16 11.81 42.15
N VAL A 548 6.03 10.91 41.67
CA VAL A 548 5.96 9.48 42.01
C VAL A 548 6.18 9.27 43.51
N ALA A 549 7.21 9.88 44.09
CA ALA A 549 7.47 9.78 45.52
C ALA A 549 6.26 10.28 46.36
N ASP A 550 5.72 11.45 46.02
CA ASP A 550 4.56 12.02 46.72
C ASP A 550 3.31 11.13 46.59
N ALA A 551 3.11 10.53 45.40
CA ALA A 551 2.00 9.64 45.13
C ALA A 551 2.08 8.35 45.95
N LEU A 552 3.27 7.76 46.07
CA LEU A 552 3.49 6.55 46.87
C LEU A 552 3.21 6.82 48.36
N CYS A 553 3.73 7.91 48.93
CA CYS A 553 3.51 8.27 50.33
C CYS A 553 2.06 8.65 50.65
N ARG A 554 1.31 9.21 49.68
CA ARG A 554 -0.11 9.52 49.87
C ARG A 554 -1.00 8.29 49.77
N ALA A 555 -0.67 7.35 48.88
CA ALA A 555 -1.42 6.12 48.71
C ALA A 555 -1.21 5.16 49.90
N ASP A 556 0.02 5.09 50.41
CA ASP A 556 0.39 4.35 51.60
C ASP A 556 1.19 5.26 52.55
N PRO A 557 0.58 5.77 53.65
CA PRO A 557 1.28 6.58 54.63
C PRO A 557 2.47 5.87 55.29
N GLN A 558 2.53 4.53 55.24
CA GLN A 558 3.67 3.74 55.71
C GLN A 558 4.67 3.42 54.59
N ALA A 559 4.54 3.99 53.38
CA ALA A 559 5.43 3.69 52.24
C ALA A 559 6.92 3.92 52.56
N MET A 560 7.23 4.91 53.40
CA MET A 560 8.60 5.18 53.83
C MET A 560 9.15 4.11 54.80
N GLU A 561 8.29 3.40 55.53
CA GLU A 561 8.68 2.29 56.40
C GLU A 561 8.64 0.94 55.64
N SER A 562 7.65 0.76 54.77
CA SER A 562 7.38 -0.48 54.04
C SER A 562 8.27 -0.66 52.81
N ARG A 563 8.66 0.44 52.15
CA ARG A 563 9.47 0.47 50.91
C ARG A 563 10.44 1.67 50.85
N PRO A 564 11.27 1.90 51.89
CA PRO A 564 12.14 3.10 52.01
C PRO A 564 13.01 3.32 50.77
N TYR A 565 13.65 2.25 50.26
CA TYR A 565 14.57 2.34 49.12
C TYR A 565 13.90 2.83 47.83
N VAL A 566 12.64 2.48 47.59
CA VAL A 566 11.92 2.89 46.38
C VAL A 566 11.64 4.40 46.46
N VAL A 567 11.09 4.86 47.59
CA VAL A 567 10.77 6.28 47.81
C VAL A 567 12.03 7.13 47.78
N ALA A 568 13.09 6.71 48.48
CA ALA A 568 14.37 7.42 48.52
C ALA A 568 15.01 7.55 47.13
N THR A 569 14.95 6.49 46.30
CA THR A 569 15.47 6.54 44.93
C THR A 569 14.76 7.60 44.09
N HIS A 570 13.43 7.71 44.19
CA HIS A 570 12.69 8.75 43.48
C HIS A 570 12.98 10.16 44.03
N LEU A 571 13.13 10.33 45.34
CA LEU A 571 13.48 11.64 45.93
C LEU A 571 14.88 12.10 45.51
N LEU A 572 15.87 11.20 45.52
CA LEU A 572 17.23 11.48 45.06
C LEU A 572 17.23 11.84 43.57
N ALA A 573 16.58 11.04 42.73
CA ALA A 573 16.47 11.33 41.30
C ALA A 573 15.74 12.65 41.03
N ALA A 574 14.72 13.00 41.82
CA ALA A 574 14.03 14.29 41.75
C ALA A 574 14.98 15.45 42.05
N ALA A 575 15.82 15.32 43.08
CA ALA A 575 16.79 16.34 43.46
C ALA A 575 17.91 16.50 42.42
N GLU A 576 18.47 15.40 41.92
CA GLU A 576 19.55 15.41 40.94
C GLU A 576 19.10 16.01 39.59
N HIS A 577 17.94 15.59 39.09
CA HIS A 577 17.46 15.98 37.76
C HIS A 577 16.69 17.31 37.77
N GLY A 578 15.97 17.60 38.85
CA GLY A 578 15.17 18.81 39.04
C GLY A 578 15.95 19.98 39.67
N ARG A 579 17.15 19.74 40.22
CA ARG A 579 17.94 20.68 41.02
C ARG A 579 17.17 21.27 42.20
N ASP A 580 16.37 20.44 42.89
CA ASP A 580 15.63 20.82 44.09
C ASP A 580 16.33 20.27 45.36
N PRO A 581 17.08 21.09 46.11
CA PRO A 581 17.85 20.64 47.28
C PRO A 581 16.96 20.22 48.45
N GLY A 582 15.71 20.67 48.53
CA GLY A 582 14.80 20.37 49.65
C GLY A 582 14.46 18.89 49.73
N ARG A 583 14.36 18.23 48.58
CA ARG A 583 14.09 16.79 48.47
C ARG A 583 15.27 15.91 48.87
N VAL A 584 16.50 16.44 48.89
CA VAL A 584 17.70 15.71 49.37
C VAL A 584 17.61 15.48 50.88
N ALA A 585 17.10 16.45 51.63
CA ALA A 585 16.93 16.32 53.08
C ALA A 585 15.86 15.26 53.42
N GLU A 586 14.72 15.27 52.71
CA GLU A 586 13.68 14.25 52.83
C GLU A 586 14.18 12.85 52.47
N ALA A 587 15.03 12.72 51.44
CA ALA A 587 15.66 11.44 51.07
C ALA A 587 16.67 10.94 52.11
N ALA A 588 17.38 11.85 52.79
CA ALA A 588 18.35 11.51 53.83
C ALA A 588 17.69 11.11 55.15
N GLU A 589 16.47 11.61 55.44
CA GLU A 589 15.67 11.18 56.60
C GLU A 589 14.95 9.84 56.36
N ALA A 590 14.83 9.42 55.10
CA ALA A 590 14.20 8.15 54.68
C ALA A 590 15.08 6.90 54.84
N GLY A 591 16.39 7.08 55.04
CA GLY A 591 17.43 6.06 54.88
C GLY A 591 18.04 5.58 56.19
#